data_AF-A0A6S6R4Q0-F1
#
_entry.id   AF-A0A6S6R4Q0-F1
#
_cell.length_a   1.000
_cell.length_b   1.000
_cell.length_c   1.000
_cell.angle_alpha   90.00
_cell.angle_beta   90.00
_cell.angle_gamma   90.00
#
_symmetry.space_group_name_H-M   'P 1'
#
loop_
_entity.id
_entity.type
_entity.pdbx_description
1 polymer ?
#
loop_
_entity_poly.entity_id
_entity_poly.type
_entity_poly.pdbx_seq_one_letter_code
_entity_poly.pdbx_strand_id
1 'polypeptide(L)' 'MGDKIVKVCKKCSGFDVEDLKDILKSKQFSTGCIHKCKKKCPELEGKVYGYIKGDFTVCEKKKDFFEKIKSLL' A
#
# COMPACT_ATOMS: atom_id res chain seq x y z
N MET A 1 -7.69 -15.52 12.62
CA MET A 1 -8.14 -15.23 11.25
C MET A 1 -7.06 -14.37 10.61
N GLY A 2 -6.57 -14.70 9.42
CA GLY A 2 -5.40 -14.01 8.86
C GLY A 2 -5.74 -12.58 8.45
N ASP A 3 -5.40 -11.61 9.30
CA ASP A 3 -5.61 -10.21 9.02
C ASP A 3 -4.71 -9.79 7.85
N LYS A 4 -5.34 -9.24 6.81
CA LYS A 4 -4.62 -8.70 5.66
C LYS A 4 -3.81 -7.52 6.17
N ILE A 5 -2.50 -7.66 6.14
CA ILE A 5 -1.53 -6.69 6.65
C ILE A 5 -1.49 -5.47 5.75
N VAL A 6 -1.70 -5.60 4.44
CA VAL A 6 -1.61 -4.45 3.52
C VAL A 6 -2.91 -4.26 2.75
N LYS A 7 -3.38 -3.02 2.60
CA LYS A 7 -4.53 -2.67 1.79
C LYS A 7 -4.24 -1.44 0.95
N VAL A 8 -4.18 -1.63 -0.37
CA VAL A 8 -3.74 -0.61 -1.32
C VAL A 8 -4.73 -0.47 -2.48
N CYS A 9 -4.78 0.69 -3.12
CA CYS A 9 -5.64 0.94 -4.26
C CYS A 9 -4.86 0.78 -5.56
N LYS A 10 -5.26 -0.19 -6.41
CA LYS A 10 -4.68 -0.45 -7.74
C LYS A 10 -4.49 0.79 -8.62
N LYS A 11 -5.33 1.81 -8.47
CA LYS A 11 -5.32 3.02 -9.31
C LYS A 11 -4.64 4.21 -8.65
N CYS A 12 -4.62 4.26 -7.32
CA CYS A 12 -4.24 5.46 -6.58
C CYS A 12 -2.88 5.28 -5.88
N SER A 13 -2.54 4.08 -5.42
CA SER A 13 -1.36 3.82 -4.59
C SER A 13 0.00 4.03 -5.28
N GLY A 14 0.05 4.30 -6.59
CA GLY A 14 1.27 4.72 -7.27
C GLY A 14 2.28 3.61 -7.56
N PHE A 15 1.88 2.34 -7.45
CA PHE A 15 2.69 1.17 -7.79
C PHE A 15 1.80 0.00 -8.21
N ASP A 16 2.41 -1.00 -8.86
CA ASP A 16 1.72 -2.18 -9.33
C ASP A 16 1.60 -3.27 -8.27
N VAL A 17 0.48 -3.98 -8.28
CA VAL A 17 0.21 -5.08 -7.34
C VAL A 17 1.19 -6.23 -7.52
N GLU A 18 1.82 -6.33 -8.68
CA GLU A 18 2.84 -7.33 -8.96
C GLU A 18 4.09 -7.12 -8.10
N ASP A 19 4.55 -5.87 -7.89
CA ASP A 19 5.64 -5.56 -6.94
C ASP A 19 5.26 -6.02 -5.51
N LEU A 20 3.98 -5.92 -5.11
CA LEU A 20 3.53 -6.44 -3.82
C LEU A 20 3.58 -7.96 -3.74
N LYS A 21 3.27 -8.67 -4.83
CA LYS A 21 3.27 -10.15 -4.86
C LYS A 21 4.67 -10.74 -4.73
N ASP A 22 5.66 -10.05 -5.28
CA ASP A 22 7.08 -10.45 -5.16
C ASP A 22 7.54 -10.44 -3.70
N ILE A 23 7.04 -9.47 -2.92
CA ILE A 23 7.48 -9.23 -1.54
C ILE A 23 6.56 -9.92 -0.52
N LEU A 24 5.26 -9.96 -0.80
CA LEU A 24 4.22 -10.45 0.09
C LEU A 24 3.40 -11.50 -0.62
N LYS A 25 3.08 -12.59 0.10
CA LYS A 25 2.07 -13.54 -0.39
C LYS A 25 0.73 -12.83 -0.61
N SER A 26 0.00 -13.23 -1.65
CA SER A 26 -1.33 -12.70 -1.97
C SER A 26 -2.37 -12.81 -0.85
N LYS A 27 -2.12 -13.62 0.19
CA LYS A 27 -2.96 -13.67 1.41
C LYS A 27 -2.71 -12.51 2.38
N GLN A 28 -1.55 -11.87 2.34
CA GLN A 28 -1.14 -10.82 3.28
C GLN A 28 -1.50 -9.41 2.82
N PHE A 29 -1.84 -9.23 1.54
CA PHE A 29 -2.25 -7.93 1.01
C PHE A 29 -3.63 -8.00 0.35
N SER A 30 -4.29 -6.86 0.28
CA SER A 30 -5.59 -6.67 -0.35
C SER A 30 -5.53 -5.48 -1.29
N THR A 31 -6.17 -5.62 -2.45
CA THR A 31 -6.31 -4.51 -3.38
C THR A 31 -7.74 -4.03 -3.39
N GLY A 32 -7.94 -2.74 -3.12
CA GLY A 32 -9.27 -2.16 -3.03
C GLY A 32 -9.19 -0.64 -2.91
N CYS A 33 -10.29 0.04 -3.21
CA CYS A 33 -10.34 1.49 -3.06
C CYS A 33 -10.20 1.85 -1.57
N ILE A 34 -9.25 2.73 -1.27
CA ILE A 34 -9.00 3.21 0.09
C ILE A 34 -9.68 4.56 0.36
N HIS A 35 -10.50 5.05 -0.58
CA HIS A 35 -11.19 6.36 -0.59
C HIS A 35 -10.30 7.61 -0.40
N LYS A 36 -9.02 7.44 -0.08
CA LYS A 36 -7.92 8.39 -0.25
C LYS A 36 -7.30 8.17 -1.62
N CYS A 37 -7.61 9.03 -2.56
CA CYS A 37 -7.02 9.01 -3.89
C CYS A 37 -6.32 10.33 -4.17
N LYS A 38 -5.25 10.27 -4.97
CA LYS A 38 -4.50 11.43 -5.47
C LYS A 38 -5.39 12.59 -5.93
N LYS A 39 -6.53 12.27 -6.56
CA LYS A 39 -7.49 13.27 -7.07
C LYS A 39 -8.16 14.10 -5.96
N LYS A 40 -8.31 13.57 -4.76
CA LYS A 40 -8.83 14.29 -3.58
C LYS A 40 -7.72 14.85 -2.69
N CYS A 41 -6.51 14.28 -2.77
CA CYS A 41 -5.37 14.63 -1.93
C CYS A 41 -4.15 14.85 -2.84
N PRO A 42 -3.91 16.08 -3.34
CA PRO A 42 -2.77 16.36 -4.21
C PRO A 42 -1.42 16.10 -3.52
N GLU A 43 -1.37 16.14 -2.19
CA GLU A 43 -0.19 15.74 -1.38
C GLU A 43 0.25 14.28 -1.57
N LEU A 44 -0.65 13.42 -2.06
CA LEU A 44 -0.40 12.00 -2.34
C LEU A 44 -0.02 11.75 -3.81
N GLU A 45 -0.03 12.80 -4.65
CA GLU A 45 0.38 12.68 -6.04
C GLU A 45 1.87 12.37 -6.15
N GLY A 46 2.21 11.34 -6.93
CA GLY A 46 3.60 10.86 -7.07
C GLY A 46 4.13 10.07 -5.85
N LYS A 47 3.32 9.88 -4.80
CA LYS A 47 3.71 9.11 -3.61
C LYS A 47 3.10 7.71 -3.60
N VAL A 48 3.70 6.85 -2.80
CA VAL A 48 3.26 5.48 -2.54
C VAL A 48 2.52 5.43 -1.22
N TYR A 49 1.27 4.98 -1.23
CA TYR A 49 0.45 4.97 -0.02
C TYR A 49 -0.53 3.82 0.03
N GLY A 50 -0.85 3.42 1.25
CA GLY A 50 -1.77 2.35 1.54
C GLY A 50 -1.99 2.21 3.03
N TYR A 51 -2.88 1.31 3.38
CA TYR A 51 -3.08 0.91 4.77
C TYR A 51 -2.18 -0.28 5.08
N ILE A 52 -1.42 -0.20 6.16
CA ILE A 52 -0.60 -1.30 6.70
C ILE A 52 -1.12 -1.59 8.10
N LYS A 53 -1.60 -2.81 8.37
CA LYS A 53 -2.26 -3.24 9.62
C LYS A 53 -3.41 -2.33 10.09
N GLY A 54 -4.04 -1.60 9.16
CA GLY A 54 -5.08 -0.63 9.48
C GLY A 54 -4.57 0.81 9.66
N ASP A 55 -3.25 1.02 9.65
CA ASP A 55 -2.62 2.33 9.68
C ASP A 55 -2.36 2.88 8.29
N PHE A 56 -2.80 4.11 8.04
CA PHE A 56 -2.56 4.78 6.77
C PHE A 56 -1.10 5.25 6.68
N THR A 57 -0.32 4.58 5.84
CA THR A 57 1.09 4.91 5.60
C THR A 57 1.26 5.54 4.23
N VAL A 58 1.98 6.66 4.20
CA VAL A 58 2.44 7.33 2.98
C VAL A 58 3.96 7.30 2.98
N CYS A 59 4.52 6.94 1.84
CA CYS A 59 5.94 6.90 1.56
C CYS A 59 6.19 7.59 0.22
N GLU A 60 7.37 8.17 0.05
CA GLU A 60 7.73 8.83 -1.20
C GLU A 60 8.21 7.82 -2.25
N LYS A 61 8.80 6.71 -1.80
CA LYS A 61 9.34 5.65 -2.66
C LYS A 61 8.68 4.32 -2.36
N LYS A 62 8.51 3.51 -3.41
CA LYS A 62 8.00 2.14 -3.28
C LYS A 62 8.84 1.30 -2.32
N LYS A 63 10.18 1.37 -2.41
CA LYS A 63 11.11 0.68 -1.50
C LYS A 63 10.81 0.95 -0.02
N ASP A 64 10.64 2.21 0.33
CA ASP A 64 10.40 2.65 1.72
C ASP A 64 9.09 2.07 2.26
N PHE A 65 8.04 2.07 1.42
CA PHE A 65 6.77 1.44 1.75
C PHE A 65 6.92 -0.07 2.00
N PHE A 66 7.67 -0.76 1.15
CA PHE A 66 7.92 -2.19 1.31
C PHE A 66 8.78 -2.52 2.52
N GLU A 67 9.80 -1.72 2.83
CA GLU A 67 10.61 -1.90 4.03
C GLU A 67 9.77 -1.72 5.30
N LYS A 68 8.90 -0.72 5.35
CA LYS A 68 7.93 -0.58 6.45
C LYS A 68 7.04 -1.82 6.60
N ILE A 69 6.53 -2.36 5.48
CA ILE A 69 5.73 -3.58 5.54
C ILE A 69 6.55 -4.75 6.07
N LYS A 70 7.78 -4.95 5.58
CA LYS A 70 8.69 -6.01 6.04
C LYS A 70 9.05 -5.86 7.53
N SER A 71 9.21 -4.64 8.02
CA SER A 71 9.48 -4.36 9.44
C SER A 71 8.28 -4.64 10.35
N LEU A 72 7.08 -4.73 9.80
CA LEU A 72 5.83 -4.97 10.53
C LEU A 72 5.35 -6.44 10.44
N LEU A 73 6.08 -7.27 9.69
CA LEU A 73 5.87 -8.70 9.47
C LEU A 73 6.67 -9.52 10.47
#